data_AF-A0A1C6WPM6-F1
#
_entry.id   AF-A0A1C6WPM6-F1
#
_cell.length_a   1.000
_cell.length_b   1.000
_cell.length_c   1.000
_cell.angle_alpha   90.00
_cell.angle_beta   90.00
_cell.angle_gamma   90.00
#
_symmetry.space_group_name_H-M   'P 1'
#
loop_
_entity.id
_entity.type
_entity.pdbx_description
1 polymer ?
#
loop_
_entity_poly.entity_id
_entity_poly.type
_entity_poly.pdbx_seq_one_letter_code
_entity_poly.pdbx_strand_id
1 'polypeptide(L)'
;MEIESSNLFLEVDELFDGKSVDASKFNANRQVPTYCPEKNGHRICNNDYQRINAIGSHLHMELGGKHDRISGRGSDKRFIEYLIMWLSHILYKKLENNNITLISVYDNHLKDNFGNYSYWNLLGKKFYLTDGNIAIMNIFYLLFHQICETIKKYQTKGAQAHEYVNKAAQCYIIYTQLYNFIKKCDPYLELLDHLKTPYNNFINSAKSQNLHGDDVADKLIELPSIGKTKFESSFESA
;
A
#
# COMPACT_ATOMS: atom_id res chain seq x y z
N MET A 1 8.06 -1.28 -7.46
CA MET A 1 6.94 -0.34 -7.27
C MET A 1 6.92 0.53 -8.51
N GLU A 2 5.91 0.37 -9.33
CA GLU A 2 5.74 1.19 -10.53
C GLU A 2 5.11 2.52 -10.13
N ILE A 3 5.61 3.64 -10.65
CA ILE A 3 5.15 5.01 -10.33
C ILE A 3 3.63 5.13 -10.53
N GLU A 4 3.09 4.46 -11.55
CA GLU A 4 1.66 4.44 -11.80
C GLU A 4 0.84 3.74 -10.72
N SER A 5 1.38 2.69 -10.09
CA SER A 5 0.73 2.05 -8.94
C SER A 5 0.68 3.03 -7.77
N SER A 6 1.80 3.72 -7.50
CA SER A 6 1.88 4.74 -6.45
C SER A 6 0.85 5.86 -6.64
N ASN A 7 0.72 6.40 -7.86
CA ASN A 7 -0.23 7.47 -8.15
C ASN A 7 -1.68 7.05 -7.87
N LEU A 8 -2.05 5.82 -8.24
CA LEU A 8 -3.40 5.34 -8.02
C LEU A 8 -3.77 5.26 -6.53
N PHE A 9 -2.84 4.81 -5.68
CA PHE A 9 -3.08 4.81 -4.23
C PHE A 9 -3.19 6.23 -3.65
N LEU A 10 -2.35 7.17 -4.11
CA LEU A 10 -2.43 8.57 -3.70
C LEU A 10 -3.78 9.20 -4.11
N GLU A 11 -4.26 8.92 -5.32
CA GLU A 11 -5.54 9.44 -5.83
C GLU A 11 -6.74 8.93 -5.03
N VAL A 12 -6.78 7.63 -4.70
CA VAL A 12 -7.92 7.10 -3.92
C VAL A 12 -7.84 7.50 -2.45
N ASP A 13 -6.65 7.78 -1.90
CA ASP A 13 -6.51 8.30 -0.53
C ASP A 13 -7.16 9.69 -0.40
N GLU A 14 -7.19 10.50 -1.45
CA GLU A 14 -7.88 11.80 -1.48
C GLU A 14 -9.40 11.71 -1.37
N LEU A 15 -9.98 10.51 -1.60
CA LEU A 15 -11.42 10.23 -1.43
C LEU A 15 -11.84 10.10 0.04
N PHE A 16 -10.89 10.09 0.98
CA PHE A 16 -11.18 9.97 2.40
C PHE A 16 -11.12 11.34 3.10
N ASP A 17 -12.00 11.52 4.08
CA ASP A 17 -11.96 12.62 5.04
C ASP A 17 -11.90 12.01 6.46
N GLY A 18 -10.68 12.01 7.02
CA GLY A 18 -10.40 11.38 8.30
C GLY A 18 -10.70 9.87 8.33
N LYS A 19 -11.78 9.49 9.02
CA LYS A 19 -12.17 8.09 9.28
C LYS A 19 -13.25 7.55 8.33
N SER A 20 -13.70 8.34 7.35
CA SER A 20 -14.77 7.96 6.44
C SER A 20 -14.48 8.42 5.02
N VAL A 21 -15.16 7.83 4.05
CA VAL A 21 -15.11 8.25 2.65
C VAL A 21 -15.91 9.54 2.49
N ASP A 22 -15.30 10.55 1.87
CA ASP A 22 -15.97 11.77 1.45
C ASP A 22 -16.93 11.41 0.30
N ALA A 23 -18.24 11.41 0.61
CA ALA A 23 -19.26 11.03 -0.35
C ALA A 23 -19.30 11.94 -1.58
N SER A 24 -18.98 13.23 -1.43
CA SER A 24 -18.97 14.18 -2.55
C SER A 24 -17.83 13.86 -3.52
N LYS A 25 -16.61 13.67 -3.00
CA LYS A 25 -15.45 13.28 -3.83
C LYS A 25 -15.64 11.90 -4.45
N PHE A 26 -16.15 10.95 -3.68
CA PHE A 26 -16.45 9.60 -4.15
C PHE A 26 -17.43 9.61 -5.32
N ASN A 27 -18.54 10.35 -5.21
CA ASN A 27 -19.55 10.44 -6.27
C ASN A 27 -19.06 11.26 -7.48
N ALA A 28 -18.14 12.19 -7.28
CA ALA A 28 -17.50 12.94 -8.37
C ALA A 28 -16.55 12.06 -9.21
N ASN A 29 -15.99 11.00 -8.63
CA ASN A 29 -15.24 10.00 -9.36
C ASN A 29 -16.18 9.17 -10.26
N ARG A 30 -15.91 9.11 -11.57
CA ARG A 30 -16.80 8.41 -12.52
C ARG A 30 -16.62 6.90 -12.53
N GLN A 31 -15.48 6.38 -12.10
CA GLN A 31 -15.11 4.98 -12.23
C GLN A 31 -15.42 4.18 -10.96
N VAL A 32 -15.08 4.72 -9.78
CA VAL A 32 -15.23 4.02 -8.51
C VAL A 32 -16.69 3.63 -8.19
N PRO A 33 -17.70 4.50 -8.35
CA PRO A 33 -19.09 4.15 -8.04
C PRO A 33 -19.67 3.01 -8.89
N THR A 34 -19.02 2.67 -10.02
CA THR A 34 -19.45 1.55 -10.86
C THR A 34 -19.30 0.18 -10.18
N TYR A 35 -18.55 0.11 -9.08
CA TYR A 35 -18.35 -1.08 -8.25
C TYR A 35 -19.29 -1.14 -7.03
N CYS A 36 -20.19 -0.17 -6.87
CA CYS A 36 -21.18 -0.20 -5.81
C CYS A 36 -22.20 -1.34 -6.00
N PRO A 37 -22.86 -1.81 -4.92
CA PRO A 37 -23.99 -2.73 -5.03
C PRO A 37 -25.09 -2.18 -5.93
N GLU A 38 -25.74 -3.07 -6.68
CA GLU A 38 -26.87 -2.73 -7.53
C GLU A 38 -28.19 -2.87 -6.75
N LYS A 39 -29.01 -1.82 -6.80
CA LYS A 39 -30.34 -1.81 -6.21
C LYS A 39 -31.30 -1.13 -7.20
N ASN A 40 -32.34 -1.86 -7.62
CA ASN A 40 -33.35 -1.38 -8.57
C ASN A 40 -32.75 -0.83 -9.88
N GLY A 41 -31.71 -1.47 -10.42
CA GLY A 41 -31.04 -1.05 -11.66
C GLY A 41 -30.08 0.14 -11.51
N HIS A 42 -29.89 0.66 -10.29
CA HIS A 42 -28.93 1.73 -10.00
C HIS A 42 -27.81 1.21 -9.11
N ARG A 43 -26.56 1.58 -9.42
CA ARG A 43 -25.39 1.25 -8.58
C ARG A 43 -25.16 2.36 -7.57
N ILE A 44 -25.36 2.06 -6.29
CA ILE A 44 -25.32 3.06 -5.21
C ILE A 44 -24.66 2.44 -3.97
N CYS A 45 -23.63 3.10 -3.45
CA CYS A 45 -23.04 2.79 -2.15
C CYS A 45 -23.73 3.61 -1.05
N ASN A 46 -24.48 2.93 -0.19
CA ASN A 46 -25.30 3.54 0.85
C ASN A 46 -24.55 3.73 2.18
N ASN A 47 -23.45 3.01 2.39
CA ASN A 47 -22.64 3.13 3.59
C ASN A 47 -21.15 3.18 3.26
N ASP A 48 -20.35 3.47 4.27
CA ASP A 48 -18.91 3.67 4.12
C ASP A 48 -18.17 2.37 3.74
N TYR A 49 -18.56 1.22 4.27
CA TYR A 49 -17.95 -0.06 3.91
C TYR A 49 -18.21 -0.43 2.45
N GLN A 50 -19.40 -0.11 1.91
CA GLN A 50 -19.69 -0.26 0.49
C GLN A 50 -18.80 0.64 -0.37
N ARG A 51 -18.55 1.88 0.07
CA ARG A 51 -17.63 2.79 -0.63
C ARG A 51 -16.18 2.31 -0.57
N ILE A 52 -15.71 1.84 0.59
CA ILE A 52 -14.38 1.26 0.78
C ILE A 52 -14.19 0.05 -0.15
N ASN A 53 -15.16 -0.87 -0.17
CA ASN A 53 -15.12 -2.02 -1.06
C ASN A 53 -15.13 -1.61 -2.54
N ALA A 54 -15.93 -0.60 -2.92
CA ALA A 54 -15.95 -0.09 -4.29
C ALA A 54 -14.59 0.52 -4.70
N ILE A 55 -13.94 1.28 -3.81
CA ILE A 55 -12.59 1.81 -4.04
C ILE A 55 -11.59 0.66 -4.18
N GLY A 56 -11.62 -0.33 -3.30
CA GLY A 56 -10.72 -1.48 -3.37
C GLY A 56 -10.92 -2.31 -4.65
N SER A 57 -12.16 -2.45 -5.11
CA SER A 57 -12.49 -3.09 -6.39
C SER A 57 -11.92 -2.32 -7.58
N HIS A 58 -12.04 -0.99 -7.58
CA HIS A 58 -11.42 -0.13 -8.59
C HIS A 58 -9.89 -0.27 -8.58
N LEU A 59 -9.25 -0.14 -7.41
CA LEU A 59 -7.80 -0.33 -7.25
C LEU A 59 -7.34 -1.67 -7.82
N HIS A 60 -8.02 -2.76 -7.43
CA HIS A 60 -7.67 -4.09 -7.89
C HIS A 60 -7.75 -4.21 -9.42
N MET A 61 -8.81 -3.68 -10.03
CA MET A 61 -9.01 -3.76 -11.48
C MET A 61 -7.97 -2.96 -12.26
N GLU A 62 -7.65 -1.74 -11.81
CA GLU A 62 -6.62 -0.90 -12.43
C GLU A 62 -5.22 -1.52 -12.27
N LEU A 63 -4.85 -1.96 -11.06
CA LEU A 63 -3.55 -2.57 -10.79
C LEU A 63 -3.39 -3.91 -11.53
N GLY A 64 -4.42 -4.77 -11.49
CA GLY A 64 -4.40 -6.06 -12.16
C GLY A 64 -4.35 -5.93 -13.69
N GLY A 65 -5.13 -5.02 -14.26
CA GLY A 65 -5.12 -4.74 -15.71
C GLY A 65 -3.79 -4.19 -16.20
N LYS A 66 -3.12 -3.34 -15.41
CA LYS A 66 -1.78 -2.82 -15.73
C LYS A 66 -0.71 -3.91 -15.60
N HIS A 67 -0.75 -4.68 -14.52
CA HIS A 67 0.17 -5.79 -14.28
C HIS A 67 0.14 -6.80 -15.44
N ASP A 68 -1.05 -7.23 -15.87
CA ASP A 68 -1.20 -8.16 -16.99
C ASP A 68 -0.65 -7.60 -18.32
N ARG A 69 -0.65 -6.27 -18.51
CA ARG A 69 -0.09 -5.60 -19.70
C ARG A 69 1.44 -5.48 -19.66
N ILE A 70 2.01 -5.21 -18.49
CA ILE A 70 3.45 -4.95 -18.34
C ILE A 70 4.25 -6.24 -18.20
N SER A 71 3.79 -7.17 -17.36
CA SER A 71 4.55 -8.36 -16.98
C SER A 71 3.97 -9.68 -17.49
N GLY A 72 2.89 -9.63 -18.27
CA GLY A 72 2.21 -10.80 -18.81
C GLY A 72 1.40 -11.58 -17.76
N ARG A 73 0.39 -12.33 -18.22
CA ARG A 73 -0.49 -13.13 -17.35
C ARG A 73 0.32 -14.17 -16.57
N GLY A 74 0.24 -14.12 -15.24
CA GLY A 74 0.87 -15.11 -14.34
C GLY A 74 2.15 -14.67 -13.64
N SER A 75 2.59 -13.43 -13.85
CA SER A 75 3.71 -12.80 -13.13
C SER A 75 3.35 -12.43 -11.67
N ASP A 76 4.38 -12.21 -10.84
CA ASP A 76 4.29 -11.95 -9.41
C ASP A 76 3.36 -10.76 -9.06
N LYS A 77 2.23 -11.06 -8.43
CA LYS A 77 1.14 -10.10 -8.12
C LYS A 77 1.41 -9.30 -6.85
N ARG A 78 2.58 -8.66 -6.74
CA ARG A 78 2.96 -7.82 -5.59
C ARG A 78 1.98 -6.71 -5.28
N PHE A 79 1.20 -6.25 -6.27
CA PHE A 79 0.15 -5.26 -6.03
C PHE A 79 -0.93 -5.72 -5.03
N ILE A 80 -1.11 -7.04 -4.85
CA ILE A 80 -1.99 -7.60 -3.81
C ILE A 80 -1.51 -7.20 -2.42
N GLU A 81 -0.19 -7.15 -2.19
CA GLU A 81 0.38 -6.71 -0.91
C GLU A 81 0.07 -5.23 -0.67
N TYR A 82 0.25 -4.37 -1.67
CA TYR A 82 -0.11 -2.95 -1.58
C TYR A 82 -1.59 -2.77 -1.26
N LEU A 83 -2.47 -3.57 -1.88
CA LEU A 83 -3.91 -3.52 -1.64
C LEU A 83 -4.29 -3.98 -0.22
N ILE A 84 -3.61 -5.01 0.32
CA ILE A 84 -3.79 -5.46 1.71
C ILE A 84 -3.36 -4.39 2.70
N MET A 85 -2.19 -3.77 2.48
CA MET A 85 -1.68 -2.69 3.33
C MET A 85 -2.63 -1.48 3.31
N TRP A 86 -3.07 -1.05 2.13
CA TRP A 86 -4.03 0.03 1.96
C TRP A 86 -5.35 -0.25 2.69
N LEU A 87 -5.96 -1.42 2.44
CA LEU A 87 -7.23 -1.78 3.05
C LEU A 87 -7.11 -1.80 4.58
N SER A 88 -6.03 -2.38 5.11
CA SER A 88 -5.74 -2.39 6.54
C SER A 88 -5.57 -0.99 7.11
N HIS A 89 -4.88 -0.08 6.40
CA HIS A 89 -4.72 1.32 6.81
C HIS A 89 -6.06 2.06 6.91
N ILE A 90 -6.92 1.91 5.89
CA ILE A 90 -8.25 2.52 5.89
C ILE A 90 -9.08 1.99 7.07
N LEU A 91 -9.06 0.69 7.32
CA LEU A 91 -9.82 0.06 8.39
C LEU A 91 -9.26 0.39 9.77
N TYR A 92 -7.93 0.49 9.91
CA TYR A 92 -7.27 0.94 11.13
C TYR A 92 -7.68 2.37 11.52
N LYS A 93 -7.80 3.28 10.55
CA LYS A 93 -8.30 4.64 10.82
C LYS A 93 -9.77 4.64 11.23
N LYS A 94 -10.58 3.77 10.62
CA LYS A 94 -12.03 3.72 10.79
C LYS A 94 -12.46 3.07 12.12
N LEU A 95 -11.81 1.99 12.50
CA LEU A 95 -12.16 1.20 13.68
C LEU A 95 -11.58 1.83 14.95
N GLU A 96 -12.24 1.56 16.09
CA GLU A 96 -11.71 1.90 17.41
C GLU A 96 -10.80 0.81 17.96
N ASN A 97 -11.11 -0.45 17.64
CA ASN A 97 -10.27 -1.59 18.01
C ASN A 97 -9.21 -1.84 16.93
N ASN A 98 -7.96 -1.60 17.29
CA ASN A 98 -6.81 -1.76 16.40
C ASN A 98 -6.07 -3.09 16.59
N ASN A 99 -6.47 -3.90 17.57
CA ASN A 99 -5.90 -5.22 17.81
C ASN A 99 -6.77 -6.32 17.17
N ILE A 100 -7.00 -6.20 15.87
CA ILE A 100 -7.83 -7.12 15.09
C ILE A 100 -7.12 -7.46 13.78
N THR A 101 -7.38 -8.66 13.24
CA THR A 101 -6.85 -9.10 11.96
C THR A 101 -7.71 -8.59 10.80
N LEU A 102 -7.11 -8.41 9.62
CA LEU A 102 -7.85 -7.95 8.44
C LEU A 102 -8.98 -8.93 8.07
N ILE A 103 -8.75 -10.24 8.20
CA ILE A 103 -9.78 -11.28 7.96
C ILE A 103 -10.97 -11.16 8.91
N SER A 104 -10.72 -10.89 10.20
CA SER A 104 -11.79 -10.66 11.17
C SER A 104 -12.59 -9.39 10.85
N VAL A 105 -11.93 -8.33 10.38
CA VAL A 105 -12.62 -7.11 9.92
C VAL A 105 -13.45 -7.39 8.67
N TYR A 106 -12.91 -8.18 7.73
CA TYR A 106 -13.65 -8.59 6.54
C TYR A 106 -14.93 -9.35 6.89
N ASP A 107 -14.83 -10.35 7.77
CA ASP A 107 -15.95 -11.20 8.13
C ASP A 107 -17.07 -10.44 8.85
N ASN A 108 -16.72 -9.39 9.59
CA ASN A 108 -17.68 -8.61 10.37
C ASN A 108 -18.22 -7.39 9.63
N HIS A 109 -17.46 -6.82 8.68
CA HIS A 109 -17.79 -5.51 8.10
C HIS A 109 -17.77 -5.47 6.57
N LEU A 110 -16.92 -6.25 5.89
CA LEU A 110 -16.74 -6.10 4.44
C LEU A 110 -17.51 -7.12 3.62
N LYS A 111 -17.59 -8.38 4.05
CA LYS A 111 -18.11 -9.50 3.23
C LYS A 111 -19.49 -9.22 2.63
N ASP A 112 -20.40 -8.62 3.42
CA ASP A 112 -21.78 -8.34 3.03
C ASP A 112 -21.96 -6.94 2.40
N ASN A 113 -20.87 -6.19 2.25
CA ASN A 113 -20.86 -4.84 1.70
C ASN A 113 -20.17 -4.76 0.33
N PHE A 114 -19.84 -5.89 -0.30
CA PHE A 114 -19.31 -5.89 -1.67
C PHE A 114 -20.42 -5.59 -2.68
N GLY A 115 -20.04 -4.91 -3.77
CA GLY A 115 -20.91 -4.73 -4.93
C GLY A 115 -20.79 -5.90 -5.91
N ASN A 116 -20.86 -5.57 -7.20
CA ASN A 116 -20.80 -6.55 -8.29
C ASN A 116 -19.44 -7.26 -8.46
N TYR A 117 -18.39 -6.78 -7.80
CA TYR A 117 -17.06 -7.36 -7.85
C TYR A 117 -16.44 -7.39 -6.45
N SER A 118 -15.95 -8.55 -6.05
CA SER A 118 -15.16 -8.72 -4.82
C SER A 118 -13.74 -9.14 -5.16
N TYR A 119 -12.78 -8.35 -4.71
CA TYR A 119 -11.34 -8.63 -4.82
C TYR A 119 -10.82 -9.50 -3.66
N TRP A 120 -11.67 -9.81 -2.67
CA TRP A 120 -11.23 -10.47 -1.43
C TRP A 120 -10.62 -11.86 -1.66
N ASN A 121 -11.22 -12.66 -2.55
CA ASN A 121 -10.71 -14.00 -2.88
C ASN A 121 -9.26 -13.99 -3.39
N LEU A 122 -8.80 -12.86 -3.94
CA LEU A 122 -7.42 -12.69 -4.38
C LEU A 122 -6.51 -12.25 -3.24
N LEU A 123 -6.99 -11.39 -2.33
CA LEU A 123 -6.26 -11.05 -1.11
C LEU A 123 -6.03 -12.27 -0.22
N GLY A 124 -7.06 -13.11 -0.06
CA GLY A 124 -6.99 -14.33 0.76
C GLY A 124 -5.91 -15.32 0.32
N LYS A 125 -5.37 -15.21 -0.90
CA LYS A 125 -4.20 -16.01 -1.34
C LYS A 125 -2.92 -15.65 -0.60
N LYS A 126 -2.84 -14.44 -0.04
CA LYS A 126 -1.79 -14.01 0.89
C LYS A 126 -2.32 -14.07 2.32
N PHE A 127 -2.77 -15.26 2.72
CA PHE A 127 -3.44 -15.50 4.00
C PHE A 127 -2.66 -14.93 5.19
N TYR A 128 -1.34 -15.12 5.22
CA TYR A 128 -0.45 -14.62 6.27
C TYR A 128 -0.48 -13.08 6.44
N LEU A 129 -0.82 -12.34 5.38
CA LEU A 129 -1.02 -10.89 5.47
C LEU A 129 -2.46 -10.52 5.84
N THR A 130 -3.45 -11.25 5.33
CA THR A 130 -4.86 -11.02 5.69
C THR A 130 -5.19 -11.45 7.12
N ASP A 131 -4.46 -12.41 7.67
CA ASP A 131 -4.50 -12.78 9.09
C ASP A 131 -3.56 -11.90 9.94
N GLY A 132 -2.86 -10.95 9.31
CA GLY A 132 -2.05 -9.96 9.98
C GLY A 132 -2.89 -8.92 10.71
N ASN A 133 -2.33 -8.38 11.80
CA ASN A 133 -2.93 -7.30 12.57
C ASN A 133 -2.95 -5.99 11.74
N ILE A 134 -4.11 -5.33 11.68
CA ILE A 134 -4.30 -4.14 10.84
C ILE A 134 -3.43 -2.95 11.27
N ALA A 135 -3.05 -2.85 12.55
CA ALA A 135 -2.16 -1.80 13.04
C ALA A 135 -0.73 -1.94 12.49
N ILE A 136 -0.26 -3.17 12.33
CA ILE A 136 1.05 -3.43 11.73
C ILE A 136 1.00 -3.11 10.24
N MET A 137 -0.02 -3.62 9.54
CA MET A 137 -0.23 -3.33 8.11
C MET A 137 -0.45 -1.83 7.83
N ASN A 138 -1.04 -1.09 8.77
CA ASN A 138 -1.14 0.36 8.72
C ASN A 138 0.25 1.02 8.70
N ILE A 139 1.20 0.60 9.54
CA ILE A 139 2.57 1.16 9.53
C ILE A 139 3.27 0.84 8.20
N PHE A 140 3.08 -0.37 7.69
CA PHE A 140 3.56 -0.75 6.36
C PHE A 140 2.98 0.15 5.25
N TYR A 141 1.68 0.46 5.30
CA TYR A 141 1.07 1.38 4.34
C TYR A 141 1.61 2.81 4.49
N LEU A 142 1.85 3.29 5.71
CA LEU A 142 2.45 4.60 5.94
C LEU A 142 3.86 4.69 5.32
N LEU A 143 4.67 3.63 5.43
CA LEU A 143 5.95 3.54 4.74
C LEU A 143 5.76 3.58 3.21
N PHE A 144 4.86 2.76 2.68
CA PHE A 144 4.54 2.73 1.25
C PHE A 144 4.10 4.10 0.73
N HIS A 145 3.16 4.76 1.42
CA HIS A 145 2.65 6.08 1.08
C HIS A 145 3.77 7.12 1.11
N GLN A 146 4.64 7.09 2.14
CA GLN A 146 5.77 8.01 2.24
C GLN A 146 6.80 7.80 1.11
N ILE A 147 7.03 6.55 0.69
CA ILE A 147 7.84 6.21 -0.48
C ILE A 147 7.22 6.83 -1.74
N CYS A 148 5.92 6.64 -1.95
CA CYS A 148 5.19 7.19 -3.10
C CYS A 148 5.31 8.72 -3.16
N GLU A 149 5.08 9.38 -2.03
CA GLU A 149 5.20 10.83 -1.88
C GLU A 149 6.62 11.35 -2.16
N THR A 150 7.64 10.61 -1.71
CA THR A 150 9.05 10.95 -1.99
C THR A 150 9.34 10.91 -3.49
N ILE A 151 8.93 9.83 -4.16
CA ILE A 151 9.15 9.64 -5.60
C ILE A 151 8.40 10.72 -6.40
N LYS A 152 7.11 10.93 -6.12
CA LYS A 152 6.27 11.96 -6.76
C LYS A 152 6.88 13.35 -6.60
N LYS A 153 7.34 13.68 -5.40
CA LYS A 153 7.94 15.00 -5.13
C LYS A 153 9.27 15.18 -5.87
N TYR A 154 10.14 14.18 -5.88
CA TYR A 154 11.40 14.23 -6.63
C TYR A 154 11.19 14.44 -8.14
N GLN A 155 10.15 13.81 -8.70
CA GLN A 155 9.81 13.92 -10.12
C GLN A 155 9.08 15.23 -10.48
N THR A 156 8.61 15.98 -9.49
CA THR A 156 7.89 17.23 -9.71
C THR A 156 8.85 18.30 -10.25
N LYS A 157 8.53 18.86 -11.42
CA LYS A 157 9.33 19.94 -12.02
C LYS A 157 9.41 21.13 -11.07
N GLY A 158 10.63 21.60 -10.80
CA GLY A 158 10.88 22.73 -9.91
C GLY A 158 10.74 22.42 -8.41
N ALA A 159 10.62 21.14 -8.04
CA ALA A 159 10.74 20.74 -6.63
C ALA A 159 12.11 21.13 -6.08
N GLN A 160 12.13 21.68 -4.88
CA GLN A 160 13.38 22.03 -4.22
C GLN A 160 13.96 20.80 -3.54
N ALA A 161 15.30 20.71 -3.57
CA ALA A 161 16.11 19.69 -2.92
C ALA A 161 15.59 19.24 -1.54
N HIS A 162 15.38 20.23 -0.66
CA HIS A 162 15.01 19.99 0.73
C HIS A 162 13.64 19.30 0.86
N GLU A 163 12.72 19.48 -0.10
CA GLU A 163 11.36 18.93 -0.01
C GLU A 163 11.35 17.40 -0.15
N TYR A 164 12.10 16.85 -1.11
CA TYR A 164 12.20 15.40 -1.28
C TYR A 164 13.25 14.76 -0.35
N VAL A 165 14.30 15.49 0.05
CA VAL A 165 15.25 15.02 1.08
C VAL A 165 14.54 14.84 2.42
N ASN A 166 13.68 15.79 2.83
CA ASN A 166 12.89 15.66 4.05
C ASN A 166 11.94 14.46 3.99
N LYS A 167 11.31 14.21 2.83
CA LYS A 167 10.45 13.04 2.64
C LYS A 167 11.24 11.72 2.67
N ALA A 168 12.43 11.68 2.08
CA ALA A 168 13.34 10.53 2.17
C ALA A 168 13.81 10.25 3.61
N ALA A 169 14.11 11.29 4.38
CA ALA A 169 14.43 11.14 5.81
C ALA A 169 13.25 10.54 6.60
N GLN A 170 12.01 10.95 6.29
CA GLN A 170 10.80 10.36 6.88
C GLN A 170 10.64 8.87 6.49
N CYS A 171 10.90 8.50 5.22
CA CYS A 171 10.94 7.08 4.82
C CYS A 171 11.92 6.29 5.70
N TYR A 172 13.13 6.80 5.89
CA TYR A 172 14.17 6.14 6.68
C TYR A 172 13.76 5.93 8.14
N ILE A 173 13.14 6.94 8.76
CA ILE A 173 12.67 6.86 10.14
C ILE A 173 11.57 5.80 10.27
N ILE A 174 10.53 5.86 9.42
CA ILE A 174 9.41 4.90 9.45
C ILE A 174 9.93 3.48 9.22
N TYR A 175 10.80 3.29 8.21
CA TYR A 175 11.41 2.00 7.89
C TYR A 175 12.16 1.41 9.08
N THR A 176 13.03 2.21 9.72
CA THR A 176 13.88 1.74 10.82
C THR A 176 13.06 1.36 12.04
N GLN A 177 12.02 2.14 12.36
CA GLN A 177 11.09 1.82 13.44
C GLN A 177 10.30 0.54 13.14
N LEU A 178 9.76 0.42 11.93
CA LEU A 178 9.01 -0.76 11.50
C LEU A 178 9.90 -2.01 11.52
N TYR A 179 11.11 -1.95 10.96
CA TYR A 179 12.08 -3.04 11.01
C TYR A 179 12.34 -3.51 12.45
N ASN A 180 12.66 -2.58 13.36
CA ASN A 180 12.93 -2.94 14.76
C ASN A 180 11.74 -3.62 15.45
N PHE A 181 10.53 -3.24 15.07
CA PHE A 181 9.29 -3.82 15.59
C PHE A 181 9.02 -5.22 15.01
N ILE A 182 9.28 -5.45 13.72
CA ILE A 182 8.94 -6.69 13.01
C ILE A 182 10.11 -7.66 12.79
N LYS A 183 11.34 -7.34 13.21
CA LYS A 183 12.59 -8.09 12.90
C LYS A 183 12.63 -9.58 13.25
N LYS A 184 11.63 -10.10 13.97
CA LYS A 184 11.48 -11.51 14.33
C LYS A 184 10.42 -12.25 13.51
N CYS A 185 9.80 -11.58 12.52
CA CYS A 185 8.69 -12.12 11.73
C CYS A 185 9.08 -12.18 10.25
N ASP A 186 9.45 -13.36 9.77
CA ASP A 186 9.95 -13.56 8.41
C ASP A 186 8.97 -13.07 7.31
N PRO A 187 7.65 -13.34 7.38
CA PRO A 187 6.72 -12.83 6.36
C PRO A 187 6.64 -11.30 6.32
N TYR A 188 6.84 -10.63 7.45
CA TYR A 188 6.89 -9.16 7.49
C TYR A 188 8.24 -8.63 7.00
N LEU A 189 9.34 -9.34 7.25
CA LEU A 189 10.63 -9.00 6.67
C LEU A 189 10.61 -9.10 5.15
N GLU A 190 9.95 -10.12 4.60
CA GLU A 190 9.74 -10.26 3.14
C GLU A 190 8.93 -9.09 2.58
N LEU A 191 7.79 -8.75 3.19
CA LEU A 191 6.98 -7.59 2.80
C LEU A 191 7.78 -6.27 2.87
N LEU A 192 8.60 -6.12 3.90
CA LEU A 192 9.45 -4.94 4.08
C LEU A 192 10.52 -4.84 2.97
N ASP A 193 11.10 -5.97 2.55
CA ASP A 193 12.05 -6.02 1.45
C ASP A 193 11.40 -5.68 0.11
N HIS A 194 10.15 -6.11 -0.11
CA HIS A 194 9.36 -5.77 -1.30
C HIS A 194 9.08 -4.26 -1.42
N LEU A 195 8.98 -3.53 -0.30
CA LEU A 195 8.90 -2.06 -0.28
C LEU A 195 10.28 -1.41 -0.47
N LYS A 196 11.30 -1.94 0.19
CA LYS A 196 12.67 -1.41 0.18
C LYS A 196 13.29 -1.45 -1.20
N THR A 197 13.27 -2.62 -1.84
CA THR A 197 13.96 -2.88 -3.11
C THR A 197 13.64 -1.84 -4.20
N PRO A 198 12.37 -1.57 -4.54
CA PRO A 198 12.07 -0.56 -5.55
C PRO A 198 12.40 0.86 -5.12
N TYR A 199 12.33 1.19 -3.82
CA TYR A 199 12.74 2.50 -3.34
C TYR A 199 14.26 2.70 -3.50
N ASN A 200 15.08 1.75 -3.07
CA ASN A 200 16.54 1.85 -3.22
C ASN A 200 16.95 1.89 -4.71
N ASN A 201 16.27 1.13 -5.57
CA ASN A 201 16.49 1.22 -7.02
C ASN A 201 16.17 2.61 -7.58
N PHE A 202 15.10 3.24 -7.08
CA PHE A 202 14.78 4.63 -7.41
C PHE A 202 15.88 5.59 -6.94
N ILE A 203 16.35 5.47 -5.68
CA ILE A 203 17.42 6.33 -5.15
C ILE A 203 18.70 6.19 -5.97
N ASN A 204 19.10 4.97 -6.32
CA ASN A 204 20.28 4.72 -7.15
C ASN A 204 20.13 5.31 -8.56
N SER A 205 18.92 5.23 -9.14
CA SER A 205 18.62 5.84 -10.43
C SER A 205 18.60 7.37 -10.36
N ALA A 206 18.08 7.94 -9.27
CA ALA A 206 18.08 9.38 -9.02
C ALA A 206 19.52 9.92 -8.91
N LYS A 207 20.38 9.20 -8.20
CA LYS A 207 21.80 9.53 -8.05
C LYS A 207 22.56 9.47 -9.37
N SER A 208 22.27 8.48 -10.23
CA SER A 208 22.97 8.35 -11.52
C SER A 208 22.50 9.34 -12.58
N GLN A 209 21.23 9.72 -12.58
CA GLN A 209 20.66 10.66 -13.56
C GLN A 209 20.97 12.12 -13.25
N ASN A 210 21.26 12.42 -11.98
CA ASN A 210 21.65 13.74 -11.51
C ASN A 210 20.71 14.88 -11.95
N LEU A 211 19.40 14.62 -12.00
CA LEU A 211 18.39 15.55 -12.55
C LEU A 211 18.35 16.92 -11.86
N HIS A 212 18.87 17.00 -10.62
CA HIS A 212 18.84 18.19 -9.77
C HIS A 212 20.24 18.66 -9.32
N GLY A 213 21.32 18.15 -9.91
CA GLY A 213 22.71 18.49 -9.55
C GLY A 213 23.35 17.61 -8.46
N ASP A 214 24.68 17.46 -8.53
CA ASP A 214 25.45 16.44 -7.79
C ASP A 214 25.29 16.56 -6.26
N ASP A 215 25.23 17.79 -5.75
CA ASP A 215 25.18 18.11 -4.33
C ASP A 215 23.84 17.76 -3.65
N VAL A 216 22.82 17.44 -4.43
CA VAL A 216 21.47 17.10 -3.95
C VAL A 216 21.17 15.61 -4.08
N ALA A 217 21.66 14.96 -5.15
CA ALA A 217 21.58 13.52 -5.32
C ALA A 217 22.21 12.76 -4.14
N ASP A 218 23.32 13.26 -3.61
CA ASP A 218 24.04 12.66 -2.49
C ASP A 218 23.27 12.71 -1.16
N LYS A 219 22.26 13.57 -1.04
CA LYS A 219 21.43 13.70 0.18
C LYS A 219 20.27 12.71 0.22
N LEU A 220 20.01 11.97 -0.86
CA LEU A 220 19.03 10.90 -0.89
C LEU A 220 19.58 9.64 -0.20
N ILE A 221 18.84 9.18 0.82
CA ILE A 221 19.26 8.09 1.70
C ILE A 221 18.58 6.79 1.26
N GLU A 222 19.39 5.76 1.03
CA GLU A 222 18.89 4.40 0.82
C GLU A 222 18.42 3.79 2.15
N LEU A 223 17.41 2.94 2.08
CA LEU A 223 16.97 2.19 3.26
C LEU A 223 17.99 1.09 3.58
N PRO A 224 18.33 0.88 4.86
CA PRO A 224 19.40 -0.02 5.26
C PRO A 224 19.06 -1.49 4.97
N SER A 225 20.10 -2.33 4.93
CA SER A 225 19.92 -3.77 4.78
C SER A 225 19.24 -4.40 5.99
N ILE A 226 18.29 -5.31 5.72
CA ILE A 226 17.71 -6.20 6.72
C ILE A 226 18.86 -7.14 7.14
N GLY A 227 19.27 -7.05 8.40
CA GLY A 227 20.31 -7.92 8.93
C GLY A 227 19.79 -9.35 8.94
N LYS A 228 20.20 -10.17 7.97
CA LYS A 228 20.03 -11.62 8.06
C LYS A 228 20.98 -12.13 9.15
N THR A 229 20.59 -12.05 10.42
CA THR A 229 21.10 -13.02 11.38
C THR A 229 20.63 -14.37 10.86
N LYS A 230 21.58 -15.18 10.39
CA LYS A 230 21.36 -16.58 9.99
C LYS A 230 20.43 -17.25 11.00
N PHE A 231 19.20 -17.55 10.60
CA PHE A 231 18.48 -18.65 11.22
C PHE A 231 19.19 -19.91 10.74
N GLU A 232 20.25 -20.29 11.45
CA GLU A 232 20.72 -21.67 11.42
C GLU A 232 19.58 -22.52 11.97
N SER A 233 18.94 -23.23 11.04
CA SER A 233 18.03 -24.32 11.33
C SER A 233 18.81 -25.40 12.10
N SER A 234 18.75 -25.35 13.42
CA SER A 234 18.97 -26.52 14.28
C SER A 234 17.65 -26.88 14.96
N PHE A 235 16.68 -27.31 14.15
CA PHE A 235 15.76 -28.34 14.64
C PHE A 235 16.51 -29.66 14.54
N GLU A 236 17.36 -29.94 15.54
CA GLU A 236 17.68 -31.33 15.84
C GLU A 236 16.45 -31.93 16.51
N SER A 237 15.85 -32.87 15.80
CA SER A 237 14.82 -33.77 16.30
C SER A 237 15.36 -34.50 17.54
N ALA A 238 14.59 -34.46 18.63
CA ALA A 238 14.66 -35.42 19.72
C ALA A 238 13.30 -36.08 19.88
#